data_AF-A0A5D6Y289-F1
#
_entry.id   AF-A0A5D6Y289-F1
#
_cell.length_a   1.000
_cell.length_b   1.000
_cell.length_c   1.000
_cell.angle_alpha   90.00
_cell.angle_beta   90.00
_cell.angle_gamma   90.00
#
_symmetry.space_group_name_H-M   'P 1'
#
loop_
_entity.id
_entity.type
_entity.pdbx_description
1 polymer ?
#
loop_
_entity_poly.entity_id
_entity_poly.type
_entity_poly.pdbx_seq_one_letter_code
_entity_poly.pdbx_strand_id
1 'polypeptide(L)'
;MVVHTPVKSPAMSPTSKRSIGSAGSSSAASPAQHEDLIPGDELTRLLIEIKTAHPEYGFKRVHDIVHERGGNYARVNIKRVQRYLHKLGLGTVASHPGHDSPEHAHTPGDSVDRDELIALIKAIKFAHAHFGVKRVHAQILTHGGKFAHVSVKRVKKYMHKLGLETTSASSPHEDDDSDSDDAGPKSGALKKTTIKLMTIGGESKSERSGEGESAAKAESQSWLPVKLDEPASKLEQFPYQAVIRMTTSEEGDAQGSMGEIYKIQVAVEADGSLSTIHPMLVYNKPRNRKTFLHPDSPAYLPVQRLIANMGQQGAVGGSKAYFWGRYFQVEDMLYINTDKLAPFQQW
;
A
#
# COMPACT_ATOMS: atom_id res chain seq x y z
N MET A 1 33.99 39.81 -42.13
CA MET A 1 32.60 40.10 -42.52
C MET A 1 31.80 40.31 -41.25
N VAL A 2 31.51 41.57 -40.93
CA VAL A 2 30.86 42.01 -39.69
C VAL A 2 29.37 42.16 -40.00
N VAL A 3 28.52 41.35 -39.36
CA VAL A 3 27.07 41.38 -39.57
C VAL A 3 26.43 42.08 -38.37
N HIS A 4 25.90 43.28 -38.62
CA HIS A 4 25.09 44.05 -37.70
C HIS A 4 23.70 43.40 -37.54
N THR A 5 23.25 43.25 -36.30
CA THR A 5 21.84 42.98 -35.96
C THR A 5 21.22 44.23 -35.31
N PRO A 6 19.99 44.63 -35.70
CA PRO A 6 19.38 45.87 -35.22
C PRO A 6 18.63 45.70 -33.89
N VAL A 7 18.77 46.74 -33.06
CA VAL A 7 18.09 46.99 -31.78
C VAL A 7 16.61 47.29 -32.01
N LYS A 8 15.73 46.64 -31.23
CA LYS A 8 14.27 46.86 -31.25
C LYS A 8 13.83 47.50 -29.92
N SER A 9 13.31 48.72 -30.01
CA SER A 9 12.81 49.54 -28.89
C SER A 9 11.44 49.06 -28.36
N PRO A 10 11.05 49.43 -27.13
CA PRO A 10 9.84 48.95 -26.47
C PRO A 10 8.64 49.86 -26.75
N ALA A 11 7.47 49.25 -27.04
CA ALA A 11 6.21 49.96 -27.24
C ALA A 11 5.27 49.75 -26.04
N MET A 12 5.06 50.86 -25.33
CA MET A 12 3.84 51.41 -24.72
C MET A 12 2.71 50.49 -24.25
N SER A 13 2.34 50.72 -22.99
CA SER A 13 1.10 50.35 -22.30
C SER A 13 -0.15 50.97 -22.94
N PRO A 14 -1.34 50.39 -22.67
CA PRO A 14 -2.45 51.25 -22.27
C PRO A 14 -3.20 50.73 -21.03
N THR A 15 -3.48 51.70 -20.16
CA THR A 15 -4.46 51.73 -19.09
C THR A 15 -5.90 51.58 -19.58
N SER A 16 -6.75 50.80 -18.89
CA SER A 16 -7.97 51.31 -18.22
C SER A 16 -9.01 50.23 -17.85
N LYS A 17 -9.41 50.27 -16.57
CA LYS A 17 -10.77 50.25 -16.00
C LYS A 17 -11.84 49.36 -16.65
N ARG A 18 -12.33 48.38 -15.89
CA ARG A 18 -13.76 48.29 -15.53
C ARG A 18 -14.00 47.43 -14.29
N SER A 19 -14.41 48.09 -13.22
CA SER A 19 -15.06 47.49 -12.07
C SER A 19 -16.51 47.14 -12.44
N ILE A 20 -16.90 45.88 -12.27
CA ILE A 20 -18.31 45.48 -12.16
C ILE A 20 -18.43 44.68 -10.87
N GLY A 21 -19.12 45.28 -9.90
CA GLY A 21 -19.57 44.61 -8.70
C GLY A 21 -20.66 43.61 -9.04
N SER A 22 -20.55 42.40 -8.49
CA SER A 22 -21.61 41.41 -8.45
C SER A 22 -21.67 40.89 -7.02
N ALA A 23 -22.64 41.41 -6.27
CA ALA A 23 -23.08 40.85 -5.01
C ALA A 23 -23.83 39.54 -5.34
N GLY A 24 -23.16 38.41 -5.10
CA GLY A 24 -23.75 37.08 -5.20
C GLY A 24 -23.88 36.48 -3.80
N SER A 25 -25.06 36.59 -3.23
CA SER A 25 -25.49 35.93 -2.00
C SER A 25 -25.32 34.41 -2.11
N SER A 26 -24.31 33.85 -1.45
CA SER A 26 -24.19 32.41 -1.25
C SER A 26 -25.16 31.98 -0.15
N SER A 27 -26.42 31.71 -0.54
CA SER A 27 -27.33 30.93 0.28
C SER A 27 -26.72 29.54 0.48
N ALA A 28 -26.50 29.17 1.74
CA ALA A 28 -26.13 27.81 2.11
C ALA A 28 -27.18 26.85 1.55
N ALA A 29 -26.81 26.10 0.51
CA ALA A 29 -27.58 24.95 0.06
C ALA A 29 -27.49 23.91 1.17
N SER A 30 -28.61 23.75 1.90
CA SER A 30 -28.82 22.63 2.81
C SER A 30 -28.43 21.33 2.12
N PRO A 31 -27.68 20.42 2.78
CA PRO A 31 -27.40 19.12 2.20
C PRO A 31 -28.73 18.46 1.86
N ALA A 32 -28.93 18.15 0.58
CA ALA A 32 -30.09 17.43 0.10
C ALA A 32 -30.30 16.23 1.02
N GLN A 33 -31.40 16.26 1.76
CA GLN A 33 -31.78 15.20 2.67
C GLN A 33 -31.81 13.92 1.84
N HIS A 34 -30.99 12.96 2.24
CA HIS A 34 -30.86 11.66 1.60
C HIS A 34 -32.09 10.81 1.98
N GLU A 35 -33.29 11.33 1.71
CA GLU A 35 -34.53 11.04 2.43
C GLU A 35 -35.24 9.74 2.02
N ASP A 36 -34.78 9.05 0.98
CA ASP A 36 -35.49 7.88 0.46
C ASP A 36 -34.69 6.57 0.55
N LEU A 37 -33.93 6.37 1.62
CA LEU A 37 -33.31 5.07 1.87
C LEU A 37 -33.99 4.41 3.06
N ILE A 38 -34.57 3.23 2.80
CA ILE A 38 -35.12 2.35 3.83
C ILE A 38 -34.16 2.29 5.03
N PRO A 39 -34.67 2.50 6.26
CA PRO A 39 -33.91 2.36 7.48
C PRO A 39 -33.15 1.03 7.48
N GLY A 40 -31.89 1.07 7.91
CA GLY A 40 -31.02 -0.12 7.88
C GLY A 40 -31.63 -1.32 8.59
N ASP A 41 -32.39 -1.08 9.67
CA ASP A 41 -32.99 -2.11 10.50
C ASP A 41 -34.18 -2.81 9.82
N GLU A 42 -34.97 -2.07 9.06
CA GLU A 42 -36.11 -2.61 8.31
C GLU A 42 -35.63 -3.53 7.17
N LEU A 43 -34.63 -3.08 6.41
CA LEU A 43 -33.99 -3.92 5.40
C LEU A 43 -33.34 -5.17 6.02
N THR A 44 -32.73 -5.05 7.19
CA THR A 44 -32.12 -6.18 7.90
C THR A 44 -33.16 -7.23 8.29
N ARG A 45 -34.30 -6.82 8.86
CA ARG A 45 -35.40 -7.73 9.23
C ARG A 45 -35.94 -8.46 8.00
N LEU A 46 -36.15 -7.74 6.90
CA LEU A 46 -36.62 -8.31 5.64
C LEU A 46 -35.64 -9.36 5.08
N LEU A 47 -34.34 -9.07 5.10
CA LEU A 47 -33.32 -10.01 4.60
C LEU A 47 -33.26 -11.29 5.45
N ILE A 48 -33.44 -11.19 6.76
CA ILE A 48 -33.53 -12.34 7.66
C ILE A 48 -34.79 -13.15 7.33
N GLU A 49 -35.96 -12.51 7.22
CA GLU A 49 -37.23 -13.16 6.86
C GLU A 49 -37.12 -13.97 5.55
N ILE A 50 -36.60 -13.35 4.48
CA ILE A 50 -36.41 -14.01 3.18
C ILE A 50 -35.45 -15.19 3.30
N LYS A 51 -34.34 -15.03 4.04
CA LYS A 51 -33.34 -16.10 4.19
C LYS A 51 -33.75 -17.24 5.12
N THR A 52 -34.59 -16.96 6.11
CA THR A 52 -35.18 -17.98 6.96
C THR A 52 -36.25 -18.78 6.21
N ALA A 53 -37.03 -18.14 5.34
CA ALA A 53 -38.02 -18.82 4.50
C ALA A 53 -37.38 -19.60 3.34
N HIS A 54 -36.30 -19.06 2.74
CA HIS A 54 -35.63 -19.60 1.56
C HIS A 54 -34.10 -19.57 1.72
N PRO A 55 -33.52 -20.50 2.50
CA PRO A 55 -32.08 -20.53 2.74
C PRO A 55 -31.24 -20.69 1.46
N GLU A 56 -31.79 -21.36 0.44
CA GLU A 56 -31.16 -21.66 -0.85
C GLU A 56 -31.00 -20.45 -1.78
N TYR A 57 -31.70 -19.33 -1.52
CA TYR A 57 -31.68 -18.18 -2.43
C TYR A 57 -30.36 -17.43 -2.45
N GLY A 58 -29.66 -17.44 -3.58
CA GLY A 58 -28.46 -16.60 -3.76
C GLY A 58 -28.75 -15.10 -3.70
N PHE A 59 -27.69 -14.28 -3.60
CA PHE A 59 -27.78 -12.82 -3.46
C PHE A 59 -28.70 -12.14 -4.50
N LYS A 60 -28.67 -12.61 -5.75
CA LYS A 60 -29.50 -12.08 -6.83
C LYS A 60 -30.99 -12.32 -6.59
N ARG A 61 -31.37 -13.55 -6.20
CA ARG A 61 -32.78 -13.88 -5.95
C ARG A 61 -33.34 -13.15 -4.74
N VAL A 62 -32.54 -13.00 -3.68
CA VAL A 62 -32.92 -12.18 -2.51
C VAL A 62 -33.10 -10.72 -2.91
N HIS A 63 -32.23 -10.17 -3.77
CA HIS A 63 -32.37 -8.80 -4.30
C HIS A 63 -33.63 -8.64 -5.15
N ASP A 64 -33.93 -9.59 -6.04
CA ASP A 64 -35.14 -9.56 -6.88
C ASP A 64 -36.42 -9.53 -6.00
N ILE A 65 -36.50 -10.35 -4.96
CA ILE A 65 -37.65 -10.39 -4.02
C ILE A 65 -37.80 -9.09 -3.24
N VAL A 66 -36.68 -8.49 -2.81
CA VAL A 66 -36.70 -7.16 -2.19
C VAL A 66 -37.25 -6.14 -3.19
N HIS A 67 -36.84 -6.22 -4.46
CA HIS A 67 -37.27 -5.31 -5.51
C HIS A 67 -38.76 -5.49 -5.89
N GLU A 68 -39.27 -6.72 -5.87
CA GLU A 68 -40.68 -7.07 -6.12
C GLU A 68 -41.63 -6.47 -5.07
N ARG A 69 -41.16 -6.18 -3.84
CA ARG A 69 -41.97 -5.45 -2.83
C ARG A 69 -42.24 -3.98 -3.20
N GLY A 70 -41.56 -3.45 -4.22
CA GLY A 70 -41.83 -2.12 -4.78
C GLY A 70 -41.48 -0.95 -3.85
N GLY A 71 -41.95 0.25 -4.21
CA GLY A 71 -41.71 1.48 -3.44
C GLY A 71 -40.23 1.79 -3.21
N ASN A 72 -39.86 2.08 -1.97
CA ASN A 72 -38.47 2.38 -1.61
C ASN A 72 -37.54 1.14 -1.72
N TYR A 73 -38.09 -0.08 -1.77
CA TYR A 73 -37.31 -1.31 -1.89
C TYR A 73 -36.75 -1.52 -3.29
N ALA A 74 -37.43 -1.01 -4.32
CA ALA A 74 -36.94 -1.02 -5.70
C ALA A 74 -35.65 -0.20 -5.88
N ARG A 75 -35.38 0.77 -5.00
CA ARG A 75 -34.18 1.61 -5.06
C ARG A 75 -32.97 0.96 -4.37
N VAL A 76 -33.13 -0.20 -3.75
CA VAL A 76 -32.05 -0.89 -3.03
C VAL A 76 -31.06 -1.50 -4.02
N ASN A 77 -29.81 -1.06 -3.94
CA ASN A 77 -28.72 -1.60 -4.76
C ASN A 77 -28.34 -3.02 -4.31
N ILE A 78 -28.13 -3.93 -5.28
CA ILE A 78 -27.68 -5.31 -5.03
C ILE A 78 -26.43 -5.41 -4.15
N LYS A 79 -25.47 -4.47 -4.27
CA LYS A 79 -24.28 -4.41 -3.42
C LYS A 79 -24.62 -4.10 -1.96
N ARG A 80 -25.70 -3.36 -1.71
CA ARG A 80 -26.19 -3.08 -0.35
C ARG A 80 -26.74 -4.37 0.25
N VAL A 81 -27.58 -5.10 -0.46
CA VAL A 81 -28.09 -6.43 -0.04
C VAL A 81 -26.95 -7.39 0.26
N GLN A 82 -25.96 -7.48 -0.64
CA GLN A 82 -24.78 -8.34 -0.46
C GLN A 82 -24.00 -8.00 0.83
N ARG A 83 -23.73 -6.71 1.09
CA ARG A 83 -23.02 -6.28 2.32
C ARG A 83 -23.79 -6.65 3.59
N TYR A 84 -25.11 -6.46 3.60
CA TYR A 84 -25.93 -6.79 4.77
C TYR A 84 -25.99 -8.30 5.01
N LEU A 85 -26.16 -9.11 3.96
CA LEU A 85 -26.13 -10.57 4.09
C LEU A 85 -24.78 -11.09 4.60
N HIS A 86 -23.65 -10.53 4.13
CA HIS A 86 -22.33 -10.85 4.68
C HIS A 86 -22.19 -10.43 6.15
N LYS A 87 -22.64 -9.23 6.51
CA LYS A 87 -22.60 -8.72 7.89
C LYS A 87 -23.42 -9.59 8.85
N LEU A 88 -24.51 -10.19 8.37
CA LEU A 88 -25.37 -11.09 9.13
C LEU A 88 -24.86 -12.55 9.18
N GLY A 89 -23.78 -12.90 8.47
CA GLY A 89 -23.35 -14.28 8.31
C GLY A 89 -24.31 -15.15 7.47
N LEU A 90 -25.28 -14.53 6.79
CA LEU A 90 -26.26 -15.18 5.92
C LEU A 90 -25.83 -15.16 4.44
N GLY A 91 -24.61 -14.71 4.18
CA GLY A 91 -24.01 -14.85 2.86
C GLY A 91 -23.90 -16.34 2.57
N THR A 92 -24.69 -16.82 1.60
CA THR A 92 -24.50 -18.16 1.06
C THR A 92 -23.09 -18.20 0.50
N VAL A 93 -22.17 -18.77 1.26
CA VAL A 93 -21.21 -19.69 0.67
C VAL A 93 -22.11 -20.70 -0.01
N ALA A 94 -22.36 -20.51 -1.30
CA ALA A 94 -22.85 -21.59 -2.12
C ALA A 94 -21.71 -22.62 -2.07
N SER A 95 -21.72 -23.44 -1.02
CA SER A 95 -21.11 -24.74 -1.02
C SER A 95 -21.86 -25.46 -2.12
N HIS A 96 -21.37 -25.33 -3.36
CA HIS A 96 -21.79 -26.17 -4.46
C HIS A 96 -21.64 -27.62 -3.97
N PRO A 97 -22.73 -28.34 -3.65
CA PRO A 97 -22.62 -29.73 -3.29
C PRO A 97 -22.31 -30.46 -4.60
N GLY A 98 -21.09 -30.96 -4.74
CA GLY A 98 -20.72 -31.82 -5.87
C GLY A 98 -20.02 -31.13 -7.05
N HIS A 99 -19.17 -30.15 -6.80
CA HIS A 99 -17.97 -30.02 -7.63
C HIS A 99 -16.78 -30.20 -6.70
N ASP A 100 -16.38 -31.46 -6.49
CA ASP A 100 -14.94 -31.75 -6.55
C ASP A 100 -14.46 -31.02 -7.80
N SER A 101 -13.81 -29.89 -7.62
CA SER A 101 -13.01 -29.33 -8.69
C SER A 101 -11.98 -30.42 -8.92
N PRO A 102 -12.01 -31.16 -10.06
CA PRO A 102 -10.80 -31.83 -10.45
C PRO A 102 -9.75 -30.71 -10.42
N GLU A 103 -8.63 -30.96 -9.75
CA GLU A 103 -7.40 -30.24 -10.04
C GLU A 103 -7.44 -29.90 -11.52
N HIS A 104 -7.43 -28.60 -11.84
CA HIS A 104 -7.42 -28.15 -13.21
C HIS A 104 -6.35 -28.95 -13.92
N ALA A 105 -6.77 -29.99 -14.64
CA ALA A 105 -6.00 -30.59 -15.70
C ALA A 105 -5.94 -29.47 -16.73
N HIS A 106 -5.00 -28.56 -16.49
CA HIS A 106 -4.57 -27.56 -17.41
C HIS A 106 -4.32 -28.34 -18.68
N THR A 107 -5.17 -28.14 -19.68
CA THR A 107 -4.81 -28.49 -21.04
C THR A 107 -3.44 -27.86 -21.26
N PRO A 108 -2.38 -28.66 -21.49
CA PRO A 108 -1.02 -28.16 -21.62
C PRO A 108 -0.93 -27.54 -23.01
N GLY A 109 -1.40 -26.30 -23.13
CA GLY A 109 -1.54 -25.63 -24.41
C GLY A 109 -1.66 -24.13 -24.23
N ASP A 110 -0.51 -23.46 -24.23
CA ASP A 110 -0.31 -22.04 -24.57
C ASP A 110 -0.89 -20.93 -23.69
N SER A 111 -1.69 -21.20 -22.66
CA SER A 111 -2.12 -20.10 -21.80
C SER A 111 -1.02 -19.69 -20.81
N VAL A 112 -0.29 -18.61 -21.10
CA VAL A 112 0.67 -18.00 -20.15
C VAL A 112 -0.01 -17.73 -18.81
N ASP A 113 0.60 -18.24 -17.75
CA ASP A 113 0.16 -17.99 -16.39
C ASP A 113 0.17 -16.49 -16.08
N ARG A 114 -0.84 -16.04 -15.34
CA ARG A 114 -1.03 -14.63 -15.04
C ARG A 114 0.12 -14.08 -14.21
N ASP A 115 0.57 -14.82 -13.19
CA ASP A 115 1.55 -14.31 -12.25
C ASP A 115 2.94 -14.31 -12.86
N GLU A 116 3.22 -15.29 -13.74
CA GLU A 116 4.44 -15.32 -14.53
C GLU A 116 4.54 -14.14 -15.52
N LEU A 117 3.46 -13.82 -16.24
CA LEU A 117 3.43 -12.64 -17.12
C LEU A 117 3.60 -11.33 -16.32
N ILE A 118 3.01 -11.24 -15.14
CA ILE A 118 3.17 -10.07 -14.24
C ILE A 118 4.62 -9.95 -13.76
N ALA A 119 5.26 -11.06 -13.39
CA ALA A 119 6.66 -11.08 -12.98
C ALA A 119 7.57 -10.61 -14.12
N LEU A 120 7.34 -11.09 -15.35
CA LEU A 120 8.11 -10.70 -16.53
C LEU A 120 7.95 -9.20 -16.86
N ILE A 121 6.71 -8.68 -16.82
CA ILE A 121 6.44 -7.25 -17.02
C ILE A 121 7.22 -6.40 -16.01
N LYS A 122 7.24 -6.81 -14.72
CA LYS A 122 7.98 -6.09 -13.68
C LYS A 122 9.49 -6.13 -13.93
N ALA A 123 10.04 -7.28 -14.31
CA ALA A 123 11.47 -7.42 -14.59
C ALA A 123 11.91 -6.52 -15.77
N ILE A 124 11.16 -6.53 -16.88
CA ILE A 124 11.46 -5.69 -18.05
C ILE A 124 11.34 -4.20 -17.69
N LYS A 125 10.29 -3.81 -16.95
CA LYS A 125 10.13 -2.42 -16.50
C LYS A 125 11.19 -1.98 -15.51
N PHE A 126 11.67 -2.89 -14.67
CA PHE A 126 12.76 -2.64 -13.74
C PHE A 126 14.08 -2.41 -14.50
N ALA A 127 14.40 -3.23 -15.50
CA ALA A 127 15.59 -3.05 -16.34
C ALA A 127 15.50 -1.83 -17.27
N HIS A 128 14.29 -1.49 -17.74
CA HIS A 128 14.05 -0.40 -18.68
C HIS A 128 12.86 0.47 -18.24
N ALA A 129 13.08 1.33 -17.26
CA ALA A 129 12.03 2.19 -16.69
C ALA A 129 11.27 3.02 -17.75
N HIS A 130 11.98 3.46 -18.80
CA HIS A 130 11.46 4.29 -19.89
C HIS A 130 10.63 3.52 -20.95
N PHE A 131 10.57 2.18 -20.91
CA PHE A 131 9.85 1.42 -21.93
C PHE A 131 8.32 1.57 -21.81
N GLY A 132 7.67 2.16 -22.81
CA GLY A 132 6.21 2.14 -22.91
C GLY A 132 5.64 0.73 -23.13
N VAL A 133 4.31 0.59 -23.05
CA VAL A 133 3.59 -0.70 -23.19
C VAL A 133 4.01 -1.48 -24.45
N LYS A 134 4.18 -0.79 -25.59
CA LYS A 134 4.60 -1.40 -26.87
C LYS A 134 6.01 -2.01 -26.79
N ARG A 135 6.96 -1.30 -26.16
CA ARG A 135 8.35 -1.76 -26.01
C ARG A 135 8.45 -2.93 -25.03
N VAL A 136 7.70 -2.87 -23.91
CA VAL A 136 7.59 -4.00 -22.97
C VAL A 136 7.01 -5.23 -23.67
N HIS A 137 5.95 -5.07 -24.47
CA HIS A 137 5.36 -6.17 -25.23
C HIS A 137 6.34 -6.77 -26.25
N ALA A 138 7.06 -5.94 -27.01
CA ALA A 138 8.09 -6.42 -27.94
C ALA A 138 9.17 -7.25 -27.22
N GLN A 139 9.61 -6.80 -26.04
CA GLN A 139 10.56 -7.54 -25.21
C GLN A 139 9.99 -8.84 -24.65
N ILE A 140 8.70 -8.89 -24.32
CA ILE A 140 8.03 -10.14 -23.91
C ILE A 140 8.04 -11.16 -25.06
N LEU A 141 7.83 -10.71 -26.31
CA LEU A 141 7.86 -11.60 -27.47
C LEU A 141 9.25 -12.19 -27.75
N THR A 142 10.33 -11.49 -27.39
CA THR A 142 11.70 -12.04 -27.56
C THR A 142 11.99 -13.21 -26.63
N HIS A 143 11.21 -13.40 -25.56
CA HIS A 143 11.33 -14.59 -24.70
C HIS A 143 10.75 -15.87 -25.34
N GLY A 144 9.95 -15.75 -26.42
CA GLY A 144 9.42 -16.89 -27.17
C GLY A 144 8.54 -17.84 -26.35
N GLY A 145 8.36 -19.06 -26.86
CA GLY A 145 7.57 -20.12 -26.22
C GLY A 145 6.15 -19.68 -25.91
N LYS A 146 5.70 -19.92 -24.68
CA LYS A 146 4.36 -19.53 -24.20
C LYS A 146 4.09 -18.02 -24.34
N PHE A 147 5.11 -17.16 -24.29
CA PHE A 147 4.94 -15.71 -24.39
C PHE A 147 4.70 -15.19 -25.81
N ALA A 148 4.91 -16.02 -26.84
CA ALA A 148 4.79 -15.62 -28.25
C ALA A 148 3.38 -15.12 -28.62
N HIS A 149 2.35 -15.60 -27.93
CA HIS A 149 0.95 -15.28 -28.21
C HIS A 149 0.34 -14.23 -27.26
N VAL A 150 1.17 -13.56 -26.44
CA VAL A 150 0.68 -12.52 -25.52
C VAL A 150 0.26 -11.29 -26.31
N SER A 151 -0.98 -10.84 -26.14
CA SER A 151 -1.48 -9.63 -26.80
C SER A 151 -1.07 -8.34 -26.07
N VAL A 152 -0.85 -7.26 -26.84
CA VAL A 152 -0.54 -5.91 -26.30
C VAL A 152 -1.61 -5.45 -25.30
N LYS A 153 -2.89 -5.75 -25.55
CA LYS A 153 -4.02 -5.40 -24.67
C LYS A 153 -3.87 -6.04 -23.29
N ARG A 154 -3.41 -7.30 -23.23
CA ARG A 154 -3.18 -8.02 -21.97
C ARG A 154 -2.02 -7.40 -21.18
N VAL A 155 -0.92 -7.08 -21.85
CA VAL A 155 0.21 -6.36 -21.24
C VAL A 155 -0.22 -4.99 -20.69
N LYS A 156 -0.96 -4.21 -21.49
CA LYS A 156 -1.50 -2.90 -21.08
C LYS A 156 -2.32 -3.01 -19.79
N LYS A 157 -3.26 -3.97 -19.74
CA LYS A 157 -4.13 -4.21 -18.59
C LYS A 157 -3.32 -4.48 -17.31
N TYR A 158 -2.27 -5.29 -17.39
CA TYR A 158 -1.43 -5.59 -16.22
C TYR A 158 -0.51 -4.43 -15.84
N MET A 159 0.08 -3.73 -16.80
CA MET A 159 0.87 -2.53 -16.50
C MET A 159 0.04 -1.45 -15.80
N HIS A 160 -1.19 -1.20 -16.26
CA HIS A 160 -2.12 -0.26 -15.62
C HIS A 160 -2.49 -0.74 -14.21
N LYS A 161 -2.81 -2.04 -14.03
CA LYS A 161 -3.11 -2.62 -12.71
C LYS A 161 -1.93 -2.50 -11.73
N LEU A 162 -0.70 -2.46 -12.21
CA LEU A 162 0.50 -2.31 -11.39
C LEU A 162 0.88 -0.86 -11.12
N GLY A 163 0.20 0.13 -11.73
CA GLY A 163 0.60 1.54 -11.65
C GLY A 163 1.93 1.83 -12.36
N LEU A 164 2.33 0.99 -13.33
CA LEU A 164 3.58 1.15 -14.08
C LEU A 164 3.41 1.93 -15.39
N GLU A 165 2.26 2.58 -15.58
CA GLU A 165 2.10 3.53 -16.67
C GLU A 165 2.99 4.73 -16.36
N THR A 166 4.09 4.83 -17.08
CA THR A 166 4.94 6.01 -17.10
C THR A 166 4.06 7.18 -17.45
N THR A 167 3.74 8.01 -16.45
CA THR A 167 3.21 9.34 -16.65
C THR A 167 4.29 10.11 -17.38
N SER A 168 4.28 10.00 -18.70
CA SER A 168 4.99 10.89 -19.59
C SER A 168 4.44 12.29 -19.33
N ALA A 169 4.99 12.94 -18.32
CA ALA A 169 4.79 14.34 -18.09
C ALA A 169 5.36 15.06 -19.33
N SER A 170 4.48 15.74 -20.06
CA SER A 170 4.77 16.78 -21.06
C SER A 170 5.71 16.40 -22.21
N SER A 171 5.12 16.01 -23.34
CA SER A 171 5.56 16.48 -24.66
C SER A 171 4.31 17.03 -25.37
N PRO A 172 4.27 18.33 -25.74
CA PRO A 172 3.22 18.88 -26.59
C PRO A 172 3.58 18.70 -28.07
N HIS A 173 2.59 18.33 -28.91
CA HIS A 173 2.63 18.30 -30.40
C HIS A 173 3.62 17.27 -31.02
N GLU A 174 3.37 16.62 -32.16
CA GLU A 174 2.61 16.98 -33.38
C GLU A 174 1.77 15.80 -33.93
N ASP A 175 0.57 16.14 -34.38
CA ASP A 175 -0.20 15.73 -35.56
C ASP A 175 0.13 14.40 -36.28
N ASP A 176 -0.88 13.53 -36.42
CA ASP A 176 -1.14 12.82 -37.68
C ASP A 176 -2.62 12.40 -37.78
N ASP A 177 -3.17 12.68 -38.94
CA ASP A 177 -4.57 12.64 -39.35
C ASP A 177 -5.15 11.22 -39.45
N SER A 178 -6.38 11.03 -38.99
CA SER A 178 -7.32 10.07 -39.61
C SER A 178 -8.75 10.32 -39.13
N ASP A 179 -9.44 11.06 -39.99
CA ASP A 179 -10.85 11.04 -40.33
C ASP A 179 -11.63 9.78 -39.89
N SER A 180 -12.60 9.95 -38.99
CA SER A 180 -13.88 9.24 -39.07
C SER A 180 -14.95 9.94 -38.24
N ASP A 181 -15.95 10.43 -38.96
CA ASP A 181 -17.26 10.84 -38.46
C ASP A 181 -17.91 9.73 -37.63
N ASP A 182 -18.25 9.99 -36.37
CA ASP A 182 -19.59 9.65 -35.85
C ASP A 182 -19.84 10.32 -34.48
N ALA A 183 -21.04 10.86 -34.33
CA ALA A 183 -21.44 11.77 -33.27
C ALA A 183 -21.82 11.04 -31.96
N GLY A 184 -21.33 11.53 -30.83
CA GLY A 184 -21.88 11.17 -29.51
C GLY A 184 -21.21 11.89 -28.34
N PRO A 185 -21.90 12.76 -27.58
CA PRO A 185 -21.31 13.47 -26.46
C PRO A 185 -21.37 12.58 -25.21
N LYS A 186 -20.22 12.07 -24.75
CA LYS A 186 -20.08 11.52 -23.40
C LYS A 186 -19.02 12.28 -22.62
N SER A 187 -19.47 13.33 -21.97
CA SER A 187 -18.73 14.09 -20.95
C SER A 187 -18.52 13.22 -19.70
N GLY A 188 -17.48 12.40 -19.71
CA GLY A 188 -16.96 11.70 -18.54
C GLY A 188 -15.69 12.37 -18.03
N ALA A 189 -15.83 13.55 -17.41
CA ALA A 189 -14.72 14.29 -16.81
C ALA A 189 -14.07 13.48 -15.68
N LEU A 190 -13.00 12.75 -16.01
CA LEU A 190 -12.12 12.11 -15.05
C LEU A 190 -11.38 13.19 -14.26
N LYS A 191 -11.86 13.43 -13.04
CA LYS A 191 -11.22 14.30 -12.05
C LYS A 191 -9.81 13.80 -11.79
N LYS A 192 -8.84 14.49 -12.37
CA LYS A 192 -7.41 14.37 -12.09
C LYS A 192 -7.23 14.77 -10.62
N THR A 193 -7.15 13.79 -9.72
CA THR A 193 -6.84 14.04 -8.32
C THR A 193 -5.37 14.43 -8.22
N THR A 194 -5.12 15.74 -8.23
CA THR A 194 -3.85 16.32 -7.81
C THR A 194 -3.57 15.82 -6.40
N ILE A 195 -2.59 14.92 -6.27
CA ILE A 195 -2.05 14.51 -4.97
C ILE A 195 -1.33 15.73 -4.42
N LYS A 196 -2.03 16.48 -3.56
CA LYS A 196 -1.47 17.57 -2.78
C LYS A 196 -0.71 16.90 -1.63
N LEU A 197 0.61 16.72 -1.77
CA LEU A 197 1.47 16.48 -0.62
C LEU A 197 1.34 17.72 0.28
N MET A 198 0.50 17.61 1.31
CA MET A 198 0.45 18.60 2.38
C MET A 198 1.50 18.17 3.40
N THR A 199 2.61 18.90 3.43
CA THR A 199 3.57 18.82 4.53
C THR A 199 2.87 19.33 5.78
N ILE A 200 2.52 18.44 6.70
CA ILE A 200 1.98 18.80 8.01
C ILE A 200 3.18 19.24 8.87
N GLY A 201 3.63 20.47 8.65
CA GLY A 201 4.52 21.19 9.55
C GLY A 201 3.67 21.98 10.53
N GLY A 202 3.21 21.33 11.60
CA GLY A 202 2.59 22.00 12.73
C GLY A 202 3.66 22.36 13.75
N GLU A 203 3.88 23.66 13.95
CA GLU A 203 4.70 24.17 15.06
C GLU A 203 3.95 23.93 16.38
N SER A 204 4.22 22.79 17.01
CA SER A 204 3.73 22.50 18.37
C SER A 204 4.49 23.35 19.38
N LYS A 205 3.90 24.50 19.71
CA LYS A 205 4.17 25.24 20.94
C LYS A 205 3.71 24.39 22.14
N SER A 206 4.64 23.71 22.79
CA SER A 206 4.46 23.28 24.18
C SER A 206 5.54 23.91 25.03
N GLU A 207 5.19 25.02 25.68
CA GLU A 207 5.95 25.54 26.82
C GLU A 207 5.92 24.48 27.93
N ARG A 208 7.10 23.99 28.29
CA ARG A 208 7.30 23.03 29.38
C ARG A 208 7.72 23.83 30.61
N SER A 209 6.80 24.01 31.55
CA SER A 209 7.11 24.50 32.89
C SER A 209 7.82 23.40 33.69
N GLY A 210 9.08 23.65 34.00
CA GLY A 210 9.68 23.52 35.34
C GLY A 210 9.58 22.20 36.12
N GLU A 211 10.76 21.66 36.37
CA GLU A 211 11.24 21.14 37.68
C GLU A 211 10.84 19.72 38.10
N GLY A 212 11.87 18.86 38.14
CA GLY A 212 11.83 17.52 38.70
C GLY A 212 13.04 16.66 38.35
N GLU A 213 14.25 17.23 38.25
CA GLU A 213 15.48 16.44 38.18
C GLU A 213 15.88 16.02 39.60
N SER A 214 15.78 14.72 39.92
CA SER A 214 16.72 13.99 40.78
C SER A 214 16.39 12.50 40.83
N ALA A 215 17.40 11.66 40.54
CA ALA A 215 17.49 10.20 40.83
C ALA A 215 17.04 9.16 39.76
N ALA A 216 17.53 9.22 38.52
CA ALA A 216 17.36 8.13 37.53
C ALA A 216 18.63 7.78 36.73
N LYS A 217 19.84 7.84 37.33
CA LYS A 217 21.11 7.71 36.58
C LYS A 217 21.66 6.27 36.39
N ALA A 218 20.98 5.22 36.85
CA ALA A 218 21.51 3.84 36.77
C ALA A 218 20.68 2.86 35.91
N GLU A 219 19.41 3.14 35.61
CA GLU A 219 18.59 2.22 34.78
C GLU A 219 18.67 2.52 33.27
N SER A 220 19.24 3.66 32.88
CA SER A 220 19.21 4.16 31.50
C SER A 220 20.12 3.40 30.52
N GLN A 221 21.07 2.59 30.99
CA GLN A 221 21.94 1.83 30.07
C GLN A 221 21.27 0.60 29.47
N SER A 222 20.18 0.14 30.08
CA SER A 222 19.54 -1.11 29.69
C SER A 222 18.63 -0.98 28.47
N TRP A 223 18.12 0.23 28.19
CA TRP A 223 17.15 0.48 27.13
C TRP A 223 17.72 1.47 26.11
N LEU A 224 18.08 0.96 24.93
CA LEU A 224 18.70 1.77 23.88
C LEU A 224 17.69 2.11 22.78
N PRO A 225 17.65 3.37 22.32
CA PRO A 225 16.69 3.82 21.32
C PRO A 225 17.06 3.33 19.91
N VAL A 226 16.03 3.00 19.14
CA VAL A 226 16.10 2.55 17.75
C VAL A 226 14.99 3.25 16.97
N LYS A 227 15.36 3.88 15.86
CA LYS A 227 14.40 4.52 14.95
C LYS A 227 13.63 3.44 14.18
N LEU A 228 12.31 3.62 14.07
CA LEU A 228 11.49 2.78 13.22
C LEU A 228 11.59 3.19 11.74
N ASP A 229 11.20 2.26 10.88
CA ASP A 229 11.12 2.45 9.42
C ASP A 229 12.41 2.96 8.75
N GLU A 230 13.58 2.71 9.33
CA GLU A 230 14.84 3.02 8.66
C GLU A 230 15.03 2.08 7.46
N PRO A 231 15.39 2.60 6.28
CA PRO A 231 15.58 1.78 5.08
C PRO A 231 16.78 0.84 5.24
N ALA A 232 16.76 -0.29 4.54
CA ALA A 232 17.83 -1.30 4.61
C ALA A 232 19.22 -0.77 4.22
N SER A 233 19.30 0.27 3.39
CA SER A 233 20.57 0.87 2.97
C SER A 233 20.48 2.38 3.18
N LYS A 234 21.35 2.90 4.04
CA LYS A 234 21.74 4.33 4.02
C LYS A 234 22.90 4.59 3.04
N LEU A 235 23.48 3.53 2.49
CA LEU A 235 24.57 3.62 1.53
C LEU A 235 23.99 4.02 0.17
N GLU A 236 24.42 5.18 -0.35
CA GLU A 236 24.02 5.73 -1.66
C GLU A 236 24.30 4.77 -2.84
N GLN A 237 25.14 3.75 -2.65
CA GLN A 237 25.71 2.95 -3.74
C GLN A 237 25.00 1.62 -4.04
N PHE A 238 23.89 1.27 -3.38
CA PHE A 238 23.17 0.04 -3.71
C PHE A 238 21.91 0.32 -4.55
N PRO A 239 21.85 -0.11 -5.82
CA PRO A 239 20.71 0.11 -6.71
C PRO A 239 19.45 -0.69 -6.32
N TYR A 240 19.54 -1.54 -5.30
CA TYR A 240 18.45 -2.38 -4.82
C TYR A 240 18.13 -2.04 -3.36
N GLN A 241 17.13 -1.18 -3.15
CA GLN A 241 16.58 -0.94 -1.83
C GLN A 241 15.59 -2.07 -1.49
N ALA A 242 15.91 -2.88 -0.50
CA ALA A 242 14.94 -3.84 0.04
C ALA A 242 13.85 -3.07 0.80
N VAL A 243 12.70 -2.86 0.13
CA VAL A 243 11.51 -2.31 0.77
C VAL A 243 10.77 -3.46 1.43
N ILE A 244 10.84 -3.56 2.75
CA ILE A 244 10.03 -4.56 3.45
C ILE A 244 8.57 -4.08 3.39
N ARG A 245 7.65 -4.93 2.91
CA ARG A 245 6.20 -4.63 2.91
C ARG A 245 5.57 -5.01 4.25
N MET A 246 4.79 -4.11 4.86
CA MET A 246 4.10 -4.39 6.13
C MET A 246 2.89 -5.25 5.79
N THR A 247 2.95 -6.54 6.09
CA THR A 247 1.76 -7.41 6.04
C THR A 247 1.19 -7.45 7.44
N THR A 248 -0.01 -6.93 7.63
CA THR A 248 -0.74 -7.07 8.88
C THR A 248 -1.15 -8.53 9.04
N SER A 249 -0.40 -9.30 9.84
CA SER A 249 -0.84 -10.62 10.28
C SER A 249 -1.76 -10.45 11.48
N GLU A 250 -2.83 -11.24 11.57
CA GLU A 250 -3.72 -11.30 12.75
C GLU A 250 -3.16 -12.20 13.87
N GLU A 251 -1.92 -12.68 13.72
CA GLU A 251 -1.22 -13.44 14.76
C GLU A 251 -1.04 -12.57 16.00
N GLY A 252 -1.70 -12.95 17.10
CA GLY A 252 -1.75 -12.17 18.34
C GLY A 252 -0.37 -11.76 18.87
N ASP A 253 -0.36 -10.62 19.57
CA ASP A 253 0.86 -9.96 20.05
C ASP A 253 1.71 -10.87 20.95
N ALA A 254 3.03 -10.86 20.74
CA ALA A 254 3.96 -11.48 21.65
C ALA A 254 4.35 -10.45 22.73
N GLN A 255 3.72 -10.55 23.90
CA GLN A 255 3.99 -9.72 25.06
C GLN A 255 4.49 -10.56 26.23
N GLY A 256 5.22 -9.94 27.14
CA GLY A 256 5.60 -10.55 28.41
C GLY A 256 5.99 -9.51 29.45
N SER A 257 6.72 -9.91 30.49
CA SER A 257 6.84 -9.13 31.72
C SER A 257 7.52 -7.77 31.56
N MET A 258 8.34 -7.57 30.52
CA MET A 258 9.08 -6.32 30.31
C MET A 258 8.59 -5.49 29.12
N GLY A 259 7.62 -6.00 28.35
CA GLY A 259 7.07 -5.34 27.17
C GLY A 259 6.75 -6.31 26.04
N GLU A 260 6.80 -5.80 24.81
CA GLU A 260 6.65 -6.59 23.59
C GLU A 260 7.94 -7.34 23.27
N ILE A 261 7.82 -8.44 22.52
CA ILE A 261 8.97 -9.22 22.07
C ILE A 261 9.27 -8.88 20.61
N TYR A 262 10.54 -8.62 20.32
CA TYR A 262 11.07 -8.38 18.98
C TYR A 262 12.10 -9.44 18.64
N LYS A 263 12.06 -9.95 17.41
CA LYS A 263 13.11 -10.80 16.85
C LYS A 263 14.10 -9.93 16.11
N ILE A 264 15.37 -10.13 16.43
CA ILE A 264 16.48 -9.46 15.77
C ILE A 264 17.35 -10.52 15.11
N GLN A 265 17.62 -10.34 13.82
CA GLN A 265 18.43 -11.26 13.02
C GLN A 265 19.64 -10.56 12.43
N VAL A 266 20.81 -11.17 12.62
CA VAL A 266 22.10 -10.72 12.11
C VAL A 266 22.51 -11.59 10.94
N ALA A 267 22.98 -10.95 9.87
CA ALA A 267 23.60 -11.66 8.76
C ALA A 267 24.90 -12.33 9.23
N VAL A 268 25.16 -13.51 8.68
CA VAL A 268 26.42 -14.23 8.87
C VAL A 268 27.23 -14.06 7.58
N GLU A 269 28.52 -13.77 7.72
CA GLU A 269 29.45 -13.66 6.60
C GLU A 269 29.83 -15.06 6.09
N ALA A 270 30.52 -15.12 4.94
CA ALA A 270 30.90 -16.38 4.32
C ALA A 270 31.82 -17.26 5.18
N ASP A 271 32.54 -16.64 6.12
CA ASP A 271 33.41 -17.30 7.09
C ASP A 271 32.67 -17.85 8.31
N GLY A 272 31.34 -17.63 8.40
CA GLY A 272 30.52 -18.02 9.54
C GLY A 272 30.51 -17.00 10.68
N SER A 273 31.25 -15.89 10.57
CA SER A 273 31.25 -14.82 11.56
C SER A 273 29.99 -13.95 11.45
N LEU A 274 29.61 -13.28 12.54
CA LEU A 274 28.51 -12.31 12.49
C LEU A 274 28.98 -11.04 11.81
N SER A 275 28.24 -10.62 10.78
CA SER A 275 28.54 -9.38 10.09
C SER A 275 28.47 -8.19 11.07
N THR A 276 29.51 -7.36 11.04
CA THR A 276 29.58 -6.08 11.76
C THR A 276 29.18 -4.88 10.90
N ILE A 277 29.07 -5.07 9.58
CA ILE A 277 28.85 -4.01 8.60
C ILE A 277 27.39 -3.93 8.12
N HIS A 278 26.66 -5.05 8.12
CA HIS A 278 25.29 -5.11 7.62
C HIS A 278 24.29 -4.75 8.72
N PRO A 279 23.19 -4.03 8.38
CA PRO A 279 22.13 -3.76 9.33
C PRO A 279 21.42 -5.04 9.76
N MET A 280 20.93 -5.06 11.01
CA MET A 280 20.17 -6.16 11.56
C MET A 280 18.67 -5.96 11.32
N LEU A 281 17.95 -7.01 10.93
CA LEU A 281 16.50 -6.94 10.75
C LEU A 281 15.81 -7.06 12.12
N VAL A 282 15.00 -6.07 12.48
CA VAL A 282 14.21 -6.04 13.72
C VAL A 282 12.73 -6.12 13.35
N TYR A 283 11.97 -7.03 13.98
CA TYR A 283 10.52 -7.08 13.79
C TYR A 283 9.79 -7.74 14.96
N ASN A 284 8.52 -7.37 15.17
CA ASN A 284 7.65 -8.05 16.13
C ASN A 284 6.83 -9.17 15.47
N LYS A 285 6.19 -10.02 16.27
CA LYS A 285 5.41 -11.18 15.81
C LYS A 285 4.38 -10.85 14.71
N PRO A 286 3.46 -9.88 14.86
CA PRO A 286 2.48 -9.56 13.82
C PRO A 286 3.10 -8.85 12.59
N ARG A 287 4.39 -8.51 12.64
CA ARG A 287 5.15 -7.78 11.60
C ARG A 287 4.55 -6.41 11.24
N ASN A 288 3.75 -5.83 12.14
CA ASN A 288 3.24 -4.48 12.01
C ASN A 288 4.29 -3.42 12.40
N ARG A 289 5.36 -3.84 13.11
CA ARG A 289 6.54 -3.02 13.41
C ARG A 289 7.79 -3.76 12.99
N LYS A 290 8.53 -3.13 12.09
CA LYS A 290 9.83 -3.63 11.63
C LYS A 290 10.74 -2.46 11.30
N THR A 291 12.02 -2.67 11.43
CA THR A 291 13.03 -1.67 11.07
C THR A 291 14.35 -2.38 10.79
N PHE A 292 15.31 -1.62 10.30
CA PHE A 292 16.70 -2.05 10.21
C PHE A 292 17.50 -1.33 11.30
N LEU A 293 18.18 -2.11 12.13
CA LEU A 293 19.12 -1.61 13.12
C LEU A 293 20.49 -1.47 12.46
N HIS A 294 20.87 -0.24 12.13
CA HIS A 294 22.11 0.10 11.44
C HIS A 294 23.33 0.16 12.37
N PRO A 295 24.57 -0.04 11.87
CA PRO A 295 25.79 0.04 12.67
C PRO A 295 26.03 1.37 13.39
N ASP A 296 25.44 2.46 12.90
CA ASP A 296 25.48 3.79 13.51
C ASP A 296 24.55 3.94 14.72
N SER A 297 23.63 3.00 14.93
CA SER A 297 22.70 3.02 16.05
C SER A 297 23.40 2.66 17.37
N PRO A 298 23.10 3.37 18.47
CA PRO A 298 23.67 3.06 19.78
C PRO A 298 23.35 1.64 20.25
N ALA A 299 22.21 1.07 19.82
CA ALA A 299 21.81 -0.28 20.19
C ALA A 299 22.52 -1.39 19.39
N TYR A 300 23.22 -1.06 18.28
CA TYR A 300 23.73 -2.06 17.35
C TYR A 300 24.75 -3.02 17.99
N LEU A 301 25.86 -2.49 18.50
CA LEU A 301 26.94 -3.31 19.06
C LEU A 301 26.48 -4.12 20.29
N PRO A 302 25.72 -3.56 21.26
CA PRO A 302 25.20 -4.33 22.38
C PRO A 302 24.30 -5.49 21.93
N VAL A 303 23.37 -5.25 20.99
CA VAL A 303 22.48 -6.27 20.44
C VAL A 303 23.27 -7.36 19.71
N GLN A 304 24.23 -6.96 18.86
CA GLN A 304 25.06 -7.89 18.11
C GLN A 304 25.86 -8.81 19.06
N ARG A 305 26.46 -8.27 20.12
CA ARG A 305 27.20 -9.04 21.13
C ARG A 305 26.31 -10.05 21.85
N LEU A 306 25.09 -9.66 22.23
CA LEU A 306 24.14 -10.59 22.84
C LEU A 306 23.75 -11.73 21.89
N ILE A 307 23.55 -11.42 20.60
CA ILE A 307 23.25 -12.45 19.59
C ILE A 307 24.47 -13.35 19.35
N ALA A 308 25.70 -12.81 19.37
CA ALA A 308 26.92 -13.61 19.27
C ALA A 308 27.04 -14.63 20.41
N ASN A 309 26.71 -14.21 21.64
CA ASN A 309 26.91 -15.02 22.83
C ASN A 309 25.76 -16.01 23.10
N MET A 310 24.52 -15.61 22.79
CA MET A 310 23.31 -16.33 23.20
C MET A 310 22.30 -16.55 22.07
N GLY A 311 22.61 -16.08 20.85
CA GLY A 311 21.74 -16.24 19.70
C GLY A 311 21.61 -17.70 19.26
N GLN A 312 20.48 -18.00 18.63
CA GLN A 312 20.26 -19.27 17.98
C GLN A 312 20.47 -19.13 16.47
N GLN A 313 21.02 -20.17 15.85
CA GLN A 313 21.20 -20.19 14.41
C GLN A 313 19.84 -20.30 13.69
N GLY A 314 19.64 -19.46 12.68
CA GLY A 314 18.43 -19.45 11.86
C GLY A 314 18.43 -20.57 10.82
N ALA A 315 17.23 -21.07 10.48
CA ALA A 315 17.07 -22.10 9.45
C ALA A 315 17.52 -21.65 8.04
N VAL A 316 17.47 -20.35 7.76
CA VAL A 316 17.82 -19.74 6.47
C VAL A 316 19.18 -19.02 6.55
N GLY A 317 20.03 -19.42 7.50
CA GLY A 317 21.27 -18.71 7.82
C GLY A 317 21.05 -17.48 8.71
N GLY A 318 22.17 -16.95 9.23
CA GLY A 318 22.16 -15.89 10.24
C GLY A 318 21.99 -16.40 11.67
N SER A 319 22.28 -15.53 12.63
CA SER A 319 21.96 -15.76 14.05
C SER A 319 20.82 -14.83 14.46
N LYS A 320 19.91 -15.35 15.29
CA LYS A 320 18.74 -14.62 15.78
C LYS A 320 18.62 -14.71 17.29
N ALA A 321 18.09 -13.67 17.91
CA ALA A 321 17.61 -13.71 19.29
C ALA A 321 16.34 -12.88 19.46
N TYR A 322 15.70 -13.02 20.62
CA TYR A 322 14.50 -12.30 20.97
C TYR A 322 14.83 -11.29 22.06
N PHE A 323 14.32 -10.07 21.89
CA PHE A 323 14.60 -8.93 22.76
C PHE A 323 13.29 -8.36 23.28
N TRP A 324 13.33 -7.82 24.50
CA TRP A 324 12.24 -6.98 24.99
C TRP A 324 12.30 -5.61 24.33
N GLY A 325 11.15 -5.14 23.86
CA GLY A 325 11.00 -3.84 23.23
C GLY A 325 9.86 -3.03 23.83
N ARG A 326 10.04 -1.72 23.89
CA ARG A 326 9.02 -0.74 24.26
C ARG A 326 8.93 0.31 23.17
N TYR A 327 7.78 0.38 22.51
CA TYR A 327 7.53 1.40 21.49
C TYR A 327 6.85 2.61 22.12
N PHE A 328 7.41 3.80 21.87
CA PHE A 328 6.83 5.06 22.29
C PHE A 328 6.34 5.82 21.07
N GLN A 329 5.02 5.85 20.89
CA GLN A 329 4.37 6.48 19.74
C GLN A 329 4.64 7.99 19.64
N VAL A 330 4.83 8.67 20.78
CA VAL A 330 5.08 10.12 20.81
C VAL A 330 6.41 10.48 20.15
N GLU A 331 7.42 9.64 20.34
CA GLU A 331 8.78 9.86 19.81
C GLU A 331 9.05 9.07 18.52
N ASP A 332 8.12 8.18 18.16
CA ASP A 332 8.28 7.18 17.11
C ASP A 332 9.57 6.36 17.23
N MET A 333 9.92 5.99 18.48
CA MET A 333 11.13 5.26 18.82
C MET A 333 10.82 3.93 19.50
N LEU A 334 11.58 2.90 19.11
CA LEU A 334 11.61 1.60 19.74
C LEU A 334 12.80 1.54 20.71
N TYR A 335 12.56 1.28 21.98
CA TYR A 335 13.62 1.06 22.95
C TYR A 335 13.81 -0.43 23.15
N ILE A 336 15.04 -0.91 22.91
CA ILE A 336 15.40 -2.33 23.01
C ILE A 336 16.16 -2.57 24.31
N ASN A 337 15.78 -3.60 25.06
CA ASN A 337 16.51 -4.00 26.25
C ASN A 337 17.79 -4.76 25.87
N THR A 338 18.96 -4.26 26.25
CA THR A 338 20.26 -4.87 25.92
C THR A 338 20.93 -5.57 27.10
N ASP A 339 20.22 -5.76 28.20
CA ASP A 339 20.72 -6.48 29.37
C ASP A 339 20.21 -7.92 29.41
N LYS A 340 18.96 -8.12 29.00
CA LYS A 340 18.26 -9.40 29.11
C LYS A 340 17.50 -9.73 27.83
N LEU A 341 17.80 -10.89 27.26
CA LEU A 341 17.03 -11.46 26.17
C LEU A 341 15.62 -11.88 26.62
N ALA A 342 14.67 -11.76 25.71
CA ALA A 342 13.34 -12.30 25.89
C ALA A 342 13.35 -13.84 25.71
N PRO A 343 12.39 -14.57 26.29
CA PRO A 343 12.24 -16.00 26.08
C PRO A 343 12.10 -16.33 24.60
N PHE A 344 12.69 -17.46 24.19
CA PHE A 344 12.59 -17.96 22.83
C PHE A 344 11.12 -18.07 22.39
N GLN A 345 10.85 -17.68 21.15
CA GLN A 345 9.54 -17.80 20.53
C GLN A 345 9.60 -18.66 19.28
N GLN A 346 8.56 -19.44 19.03
CA GLN A 346 8.40 -20.23 17.81
C GLN A 346 7.66 -19.37 16.76
N TRP A 347 8.42 -18.57 15.99
CA TRP A 347 7.93 -17.69 14.91
C TRP A 347 8.52 -18.05 13.55
#